data_AF-A0A1W9LSP0-F1
#
_entry.id   AF-A0A1W9LSP0-F1
#
_cell.length_a   1.000
_cell.length_b   1.000
_cell.length_c   1.000
_cell.angle_alpha   90.00
_cell.angle_beta   90.00
_cell.angle_gamma   90.00
#
_symmetry.space_group_name_H-M   'P 1'
#
loop_
_entity.id
_entity.type
_entity.pdbx_description
1 polymer ?
#
loop_
_entity_poly.entity_id
_entity_poly.type
_entity_poly.pdbx_seq_one_letter_code
_entity_poly.pdbx_strand_id
1 'polypeptide(L)'
;HARGLQISNPAEKLSAFGCEVFEADGHDVEAIRNILAEPQKKTKAIVANTVKGFGCKALCENHYEWHRKSPTDEQICVLVEELNASSI
;
A
#
# COMPACT_ATOMS: atom_id res chain seq x y z
N HIS A 1 -18.37 6.84 9.98
CA HIS A 1 -18.59 5.42 10.32
C HIS A 1 -17.39 4.63 9.81
N ALA A 2 -16.34 4.43 10.61
CA ALA A 2 -15.19 3.64 10.21
C ALA A 2 -15.58 2.15 10.28
N ARG A 3 -15.71 1.49 9.13
CA ARG A 3 -15.93 0.04 9.08
C ARG A 3 -14.57 -0.64 9.35
N GLY A 4 -14.33 -1.02 10.60
CA GLY A 4 -13.17 -1.82 11.00
C GLY A 4 -12.45 -1.28 12.24
N LEU A 5 -11.88 -2.18 13.05
CA LEU A 5 -10.93 -1.84 14.09
C LEU A 5 -9.70 -1.20 13.45
N GLN A 6 -9.44 0.08 13.73
CA GLN A 6 -8.19 0.69 13.31
C GLN A 6 -7.03 0.03 14.05
N ILE A 7 -6.11 -0.55 13.27
CA ILE A 7 -4.85 -1.06 13.81
C ILE A 7 -3.92 0.14 13.97
N SER A 8 -3.92 0.74 15.16
CA SER A 8 -2.89 1.67 15.56
C SER A 8 -1.57 0.92 15.76
N ASN A 9 -0.50 1.39 15.13
CA ASN A 9 0.85 0.81 15.20
C ASN A 9 0.91 -0.70 14.86
N PRO A 10 0.72 -1.08 13.57
CA PRO A 10 0.79 -2.48 13.15
C PRO A 10 2.14 -3.12 13.44
N ALA A 11 3.24 -2.35 13.41
CA ALA A 11 4.58 -2.87 13.61
C ALA A 11 4.76 -3.42 15.04
N GLU A 12 4.36 -2.66 16.05
CA GLU A 12 4.38 -3.11 17.44
C GLU A 12 3.51 -4.35 17.66
N LYS A 13 2.30 -4.38 17.07
CA LYS A 13 1.41 -5.54 17.23
C LYS A 13 2.02 -6.81 16.64
N LEU A 14 2.59 -6.73 15.44
CA LEU A 14 3.22 -7.87 14.79
C LEU A 14 4.47 -8.34 15.55
N SER A 15 5.26 -7.40 16.09
CA SER A 15 6.41 -7.70 16.94
C SER A 15 5.98 -8.42 18.22
N ALA A 16 4.87 -8.01 18.85
CA ALA A 16 4.30 -8.68 20.01
C ALA A 16 3.82 -10.12 19.72
N PHE A 17 3.46 -10.43 18.46
CA PHE A 17 3.18 -11.80 18.00
C PHE A 17 4.44 -12.62 17.66
N GLY A 18 5.63 -12.05 17.86
CA GLY A 18 6.91 -12.71 17.65
C GLY A 18 7.45 -12.63 16.22
N CYS A 19 6.89 -11.76 15.37
CA CYS A 19 7.44 -11.50 14.05
C CYS A 19 8.74 -10.68 14.12
N GLU A 20 9.58 -10.86 13.10
CA GLU A 20 10.67 -9.93 12.79
C GLU A 20 10.09 -8.86 11.86
N VAL A 21 9.94 -7.64 12.37
CA VAL A 21 9.14 -6.60 11.71
C VAL A 21 10.03 -5.56 11.06
N PHE A 22 9.70 -5.21 9.82
CA PHE A 22 10.34 -4.17 9.03
C PHE A 22 9.28 -3.16 8.59
N GLU A 23 9.66 -1.89 8.50
CA GLU A 23 8.81 -0.84 7.92
C GLU A 23 9.48 -0.30 6.66
N ALA A 24 8.69 -0.07 5.61
CA ALA A 24 9.18 0.43 4.33
C ALA A 24 8.15 1.36 3.67
N ASP A 25 8.62 2.17 2.73
CA ASP A 25 7.73 2.76 1.73
C ASP A 25 7.17 1.63 0.87
N GLY A 26 5.85 1.53 0.79
CA GLY A 26 5.15 0.51 0.03
C GLY A 26 5.28 0.65 -1.49
N HIS A 27 5.76 1.81 -1.97
CA HIS A 27 5.97 2.10 -3.38
C HIS A 27 7.43 2.06 -3.81
N ASP A 28 8.35 1.83 -2.87
CA ASP A 28 9.76 1.57 -3.16
C ASP A 28 10.01 0.06 -3.32
N VAL A 29 9.95 -0.40 -4.57
CA VAL A 29 10.14 -1.81 -4.93
C VAL A 29 11.55 -2.30 -4.56
N GLU A 30 12.58 -1.45 -4.64
CA GLU A 30 13.95 -1.83 -4.31
C GLU A 30 14.11 -1.99 -2.80
N ALA A 31 13.56 -1.07 -1.99
CA ALA A 31 13.57 -1.19 -0.54
C ALA A 31 12.88 -2.48 -0.07
N ILE A 32 11.70 -2.79 -0.62
CA ILE A 32 10.99 -4.03 -0.30
C ILE A 32 11.80 -5.26 -0.73
N ARG A 33 12.40 -5.23 -1.93
CA ARG A 33 13.24 -6.34 -2.42
C ARG A 33 14.43 -6.59 -1.51
N ASN A 34 15.10 -5.53 -1.06
CA ASN A 34 16.25 -5.62 -0.16
C ASN A 34 15.83 -6.26 1.17
N ILE A 35 14.74 -5.78 1.78
CA ILE A 35 14.21 -6.37 3.01
C ILE A 35 13.85 -7.84 2.81
N LEU A 36 13.20 -8.21 1.70
CA LEU A 36 12.85 -9.60 1.42
C LEU A 36 14.07 -10.51 1.32
N ALA A 37 15.17 -10.02 0.72
CA ALA A 37 16.41 -10.76 0.54
C ALA A 37 17.21 -10.97 1.84
N GLU A 38 16.98 -10.17 2.88
CA GLU A 38 17.71 -10.34 4.15
C GLU A 38 17.40 -11.70 4.80
N PRO A 39 18.41 -12.42 5.32
CA PRO A 39 18.16 -13.64 6.08
C PRO A 39 17.39 -13.32 7.36
N GLN A 40 16.51 -14.22 7.77
CA GLN A 40 15.63 -14.04 8.94
C GLN A 40 15.54 -15.33 9.74
N LYS A 41 15.32 -15.21 11.05
CA LYS A 41 15.18 -16.37 11.95
C LYS A 41 13.74 -16.61 12.40
N LYS A 42 12.91 -15.57 12.31
CA LYS A 42 11.48 -15.62 12.66
C LYS A 42 10.65 -15.23 11.42
N THR A 43 9.34 -15.29 11.53
CA THR A 43 8.43 -14.83 10.48
C THR A 43 8.65 -13.35 10.19
N LYS A 44 9.05 -13.00 8.96
CA LYS A 44 9.05 -11.61 8.49
C LYS A 44 7.65 -11.05 8.47
N ALA A 45 7.52 -9.84 8.95
CA ALA A 45 6.40 -8.98 8.61
C ALA A 45 6.94 -7.66 8.08
N ILE A 46 6.43 -7.21 6.93
CA ILE A 46 6.77 -5.90 6.36
C ILE A 46 5.52 -5.04 6.45
N VAL A 47 5.59 -3.96 7.22
CA VAL A 47 4.58 -2.91 7.26
C VAL A 47 4.91 -1.93 6.13
N ALA A 48 4.18 -2.07 5.03
CA ALA A 48 4.34 -1.23 3.85
C ALA A 48 3.44 0.02 3.95
N ASN A 49 4.06 1.19 4.02
CA ASN A 49 3.36 2.47 4.03
C ASN A 49 2.89 2.79 2.61
N THR A 50 1.59 2.63 2.34
CA THR A 50 1.03 2.77 0.99
C THR A 50 0.05 3.93 0.91
N VAL A 51 -0.09 4.44 -0.31
CA VAL A 51 -1.13 5.38 -0.73
C VAL A 51 -2.10 4.58 -1.58
N LYS A 52 -3.37 4.54 -1.18
CA LYS A 52 -4.39 3.81 -1.93
C LYS A 52 -4.68 4.54 -3.23
N GLY A 53 -4.51 3.85 -4.36
CA GLY A 53 -4.65 4.46 -5.69
C GLY A 53 -3.38 5.14 -6.20
N PHE A 54 -2.22 4.87 -5.58
CA PHE A 54 -0.93 5.42 -6.01
C PHE A 54 -0.70 5.33 -7.51
N GLY A 55 -0.16 6.41 -8.09
CA GLY A 55 0.00 6.58 -9.53
C GLY A 55 -1.21 7.16 -10.26
N CYS A 56 -2.39 7.22 -9.64
CA CYS A 56 -3.57 7.85 -10.23
C CYS A 56 -4.22 8.81 -9.22
N LYS A 57 -4.14 10.11 -9.51
CA LYS A 57 -4.69 11.15 -8.64
C LYS A 57 -6.19 10.96 -8.38
N ALA A 58 -6.95 10.57 -9.41
CA ALA A 58 -8.38 10.30 -9.30
C ALA A 58 -8.71 9.20 -8.27
N LEU A 59 -7.83 8.20 -8.10
CA LEU A 59 -7.99 7.11 -7.14
C LEU A 59 -7.57 7.51 -5.72
N CYS A 60 -6.52 8.33 -5.60
CA CYS A 60 -6.02 8.83 -4.32
C CYS A 60 -7.04 9.73 -3.60
N GLU A 61 -7.62 10.70 -4.31
CA GLU A 61 -8.52 11.70 -3.74
C GLU A 61 -9.87 11.09 -3.30
N ASN A 62 -10.38 10.10 -4.04
CA ASN A 62 -11.69 9.48 -3.80
C ASN A 62 -11.58 8.00 -3.39
N HIS A 63 -10.56 7.64 -2.62
CA HIS A 63 -10.21 6.27 -2.28
C HIS A 63 -11.34 5.41 -1.64
N TYR A 64 -12.35 6.03 -1.02
CA TYR A 64 -13.54 5.31 -0.54
C TYR A 64 -14.46 4.84 -1.67
N GLU A 65 -14.70 5.70 -2.66
CA GLU A 65 -15.53 5.38 -3.83
C GLU A 65 -14.89 4.24 -4.63
N TRP A 66 -13.58 4.37 -4.89
CA TRP A 66 -12.81 3.41 -5.66
C TRP A 66 -12.49 2.11 -4.94
N HIS A 67 -12.93 1.93 -3.68
CA HIS A 67 -12.70 0.67 -2.98
C HIS A 67 -13.46 -0.51 -3.60
N ARG A 68 -14.63 -0.26 -4.21
CA ARG A 68 -15.52 -1.30 -4.76
C ARG A 68 -16.09 -0.95 -6.14
N LYS A 69 -15.79 0.24 -6.65
CA LYS A 69 -16.25 0.71 -7.95
C LYS A 69 -15.29 0.21 -9.02
N SER A 70 -15.86 -0.36 -10.08
CA SER A 70 -15.11 -0.62 -11.32
C SER A 70 -15.18 0.63 -12.20
N PRO A 71 -14.06 1.05 -12.84
CA PRO A 71 -14.08 2.19 -13.75
C PRO A 71 -14.88 1.87 -15.02
N THR A 72 -15.49 2.88 -15.62
CA THR A 72 -16.01 2.80 -17.01
C THR A 72 -14.88 2.87 -18.03
N ASP A 73 -15.15 2.58 -19.30
CA ASP A 73 -14.14 2.65 -20.36
C ASP A 73 -13.49 4.05 -20.46
N GLU A 74 -14.29 5.11 -20.30
CA GLU A 74 -13.76 6.49 -20.29
C GLU A 74 -12.88 6.76 -19.06
N GLN A 75 -13.26 6.24 -17.89
CA GLN A 75 -12.48 6.37 -16.66
C GLN A 75 -11.17 5.59 -16.75
N ILE A 76 -11.16 4.42 -17.40
CA ILE A 76 -9.93 3.66 -17.65
C ILE A 76 -8.94 4.49 -18.47
N CYS A 77 -9.39 5.13 -19.56
CA CYS A 77 -8.52 5.98 -20.37
C CYS A 77 -7.83 7.05 -19.53
N VAL A 78 -8.60 7.76 -18.68
CA VAL A 78 -8.06 8.80 -17.79
C VAL A 78 -7.07 8.21 -16.78
N LEU A 79 -7.39 7.08 -16.14
CA LEU A 79 -6.52 6.44 -15.15
C LEU A 79 -5.19 5.99 -15.77
N VAL A 80 -5.22 5.47 -17.00
CA VAL A 80 -4.03 5.08 -17.74
C VAL A 80 -3.19 6.31 -18.12
N GLU A 81 -3.82 7.40 -18.54
CA GLU A 81 -3.12 8.67 -18.78
C GLU A 81 -2.45 9.20 -17.52
N GLU A 82 -3.16 9.22 -16.38
CA GLU A 82 -2.60 9.64 -15.09
C GLU A 82 -1.40 8.78 -14.68
N LEU A 83 -1.49 7.46 -14.84
CA LEU A 83 -0.41 6.52 -14.52
C LEU A 83 0.83 6.77 -15.37
N ASN A 84 0.65 7.02 -16.67
CA ASN A 84 1.76 7.26 -17.59
C ASN A 84 2.39 8.65 -17.41
N ALA A 85 1.64 9.62 -16.88
CA ALA A 85 2.12 10.98 -16.66
C ALA A 85 3.10 11.11 -15.46
N SER A 86 3.51 9.99 -14.84
CA SER A 86 4.36 9.94 -13.62
C SER A 86 3.92 10.93 -12.54
N SER A 87 2.60 11.09 -12.39
CA SER A 87 2.05 12.05 -11.45
C SER A 87 1.76 11.34 -10.13
N ILE A 88 2.79 11.31 -9.26
CA ILE A 88 2.83 11.26 -7.78
C ILE A 88 4.19 10.70 -7.35
#